data_AF-A0A2S2N6F4-F1
#
_entry.id   AF-A0A2S2N6F4-F1
#
_cell.length_a   1.000
_cell.length_b   1.000
_cell.length_c   1.000
_cell.angle_alpha   90.00
_cell.angle_beta   90.00
_cell.angle_gamma   90.00
#
_symmetry.space_group_name_H-M   'P 1'
#
loop_
_entity.id
_entity.type
_entity.pdbx_description
1 polymer ?
#
loop_
_entity_poly.entity_id
_entity_poly.type
_entity_poly.pdbx_seq_one_letter_code
_entity_poly.pdbx_strand_id
1 'polypeptide(L)'
;QKILGSPNFKLYNILAVEPLNDKVLQDIVTSPSIDIITCNMKTSINPKDYTIAVEKNIYFEISYGPMLFNSNTRQDTFTLAHLLYIKGKSKNLIITSGAANKLDIRNPHDVMNLGILLGLSRKQSTQSITQRCYSTILKSYGRKLGKSAIHLKPVNNNT
;
A
#
# COMPACT_ATOMS: atom_id res chain seq x y z
N GLN A 1 -1.60 20.60 -2.04
CA GLN A 1 -2.24 21.01 -3.32
C GLN A 1 -1.35 20.88 -4.57
N LYS A 2 0.00 20.94 -4.49
CA LYS A 2 0.89 20.91 -5.69
C LYS A 2 0.81 19.63 -6.56
N ILE A 3 0.52 18.46 -5.99
CA ILE A 3 0.56 17.18 -6.73
C ILE A 3 -0.58 17.07 -7.77
N LEU A 4 -1.78 17.54 -7.42
CA LEU A 4 -2.98 17.47 -8.26
C LEU A 4 -2.91 18.35 -9.51
N GLY A 5 -2.16 19.45 -9.45
CA GLY A 5 -1.97 20.37 -10.57
C GLY A 5 -0.91 19.91 -11.57
N SER A 6 -0.17 18.84 -11.28
CA SER A 6 0.88 18.36 -12.18
C SER A 6 0.28 17.63 -13.39
N PRO A 7 0.80 17.86 -14.61
CA PRO A 7 0.33 17.16 -15.80
C PRO A 7 0.55 15.65 -15.71
N ASN A 8 1.64 15.24 -15.02
CA ASN A 8 2.01 13.84 -14.84
C ASN A 8 0.98 13.05 -14.01
N PHE A 9 0.25 13.71 -13.10
CA PHE A 9 -0.69 13.04 -12.22
C PHE A 9 -1.82 12.31 -12.97
N LYS A 10 -2.24 12.84 -14.13
CA LYS A 10 -3.31 12.23 -14.95
C LYS A 10 -2.85 10.95 -15.67
N LEU A 11 -1.53 10.78 -15.85
CA LEU A 11 -0.97 9.65 -16.59
C LEU A 11 -1.01 8.35 -15.78
N TYR A 12 -0.85 8.41 -14.46
CA TYR A 12 -0.74 7.23 -13.61
C TYR A 12 -2.09 6.80 -13.02
N ASN A 13 -2.31 5.48 -12.92
CA ASN A 13 -3.52 4.92 -12.30
C ASN A 13 -3.42 4.96 -10.78
N ILE A 14 -2.39 4.36 -10.21
CA ILE A 14 -2.18 4.25 -8.76
C ILE A 14 -1.08 5.23 -8.36
N LEU A 15 -1.27 5.94 -7.25
CA LEU A 15 -0.24 6.77 -6.66
C LEU A 15 0.24 6.19 -5.33
N ALA A 16 1.49 5.72 -5.33
CA ALA A 16 2.22 5.29 -4.14
C ALA A 16 3.27 6.33 -3.76
N VAL A 17 3.43 6.61 -2.46
CA VAL A 17 4.46 7.55 -1.97
C VAL A 17 5.17 6.96 -0.77
N GLU A 18 6.50 7.10 -0.77
CA GLU A 18 7.36 6.80 0.36
C GLU A 18 7.66 8.09 1.15
N PRO A 19 7.09 8.28 2.35
CA PRO A 19 7.32 9.47 3.15
C PRO A 19 8.72 9.43 3.78
N LEU A 20 9.51 10.48 3.54
CA LEU A 20 10.85 10.62 4.10
C LEU A 20 10.88 11.33 5.46
N ASN A 21 9.80 11.99 5.84
CA ASN A 21 9.69 12.74 7.08
C ASN A 21 8.23 12.88 7.53
N ASP A 22 8.04 13.14 8.83
CA ASP A 22 6.71 13.16 9.47
C ASP A 22 5.81 14.25 8.91
N LYS A 23 6.39 15.39 8.48
CA LYS A 23 5.65 16.48 7.84
C LYS A 23 5.01 16.03 6.53
N VAL A 24 5.77 15.32 5.69
CA VAL A 24 5.26 14.78 4.42
C VAL A 24 4.20 13.71 4.68
N LEU A 25 4.36 12.89 5.72
CA LEU A 25 3.32 11.91 6.09
C LEU A 25 1.99 12.59 6.44
N GLN A 26 2.00 13.66 7.24
CA GLN A 26 0.78 14.41 7.57
C GLN A 26 0.12 15.03 6.33
N ASP A 27 0.92 15.60 5.42
CA ASP A 27 0.42 16.16 4.16
C ASP A 27 -0.18 15.07 3.24
N ILE A 28 0.41 13.88 3.22
CA ILE A 28 -0.06 12.73 2.45
C ILE A 28 -1.39 12.22 2.99
N VAL A 29 -1.48 12.03 4.31
CA VAL A 29 -2.68 11.52 4.98
C VAL A 29 -3.83 12.53 4.89
N THR A 30 -3.55 13.82 4.79
CA THR A 30 -4.58 14.84 4.55
C THR A 30 -5.06 14.86 3.09
N SER A 31 -4.21 14.48 2.13
CA SER A 31 -4.50 14.50 0.70
C SER A 31 -5.42 13.36 0.24
N PRO A 32 -6.51 13.63 -0.53
CA PRO A 32 -7.39 12.60 -1.07
C PRO A 32 -6.79 11.85 -2.29
N SER A 33 -5.59 12.24 -2.72
CA SER A 33 -5.01 11.80 -4.00
C SER A 33 -4.13 10.57 -3.91
N ILE A 34 -3.79 10.14 -2.69
CA ILE A 34 -2.81 9.09 -2.43
C ILE A 34 -3.53 7.77 -2.21
N ASP A 35 -3.04 6.73 -2.85
CA ASP A 35 -3.63 5.39 -2.78
C ASP A 35 -2.82 4.49 -1.84
N ILE A 36 -1.49 4.53 -1.95
CA ILE A 36 -0.56 3.69 -1.18
C ILE A 36 0.50 4.55 -0.49
N ILE A 37 0.84 4.20 0.75
CA ILE A 37 2.01 4.68 1.48
C ILE A 37 2.99 3.51 1.57
N THR A 38 4.13 3.64 0.91
CA THR A 38 5.21 2.65 0.98
C THR A 38 6.01 2.89 2.25
N CYS A 39 6.04 1.90 3.13
CA CYS A 39 6.68 2.02 4.44
C CYS A 39 8.12 1.50 4.37
N ASN A 40 9.04 2.23 4.97
CA ASN A 40 10.42 1.80 5.22
C ASN A 40 10.75 1.94 6.71
N MET A 41 11.96 1.55 7.12
CA MET A 41 12.41 1.67 8.52
C MET A 41 12.51 3.11 9.04
N LYS A 42 12.64 4.08 8.14
CA LYS A 42 12.71 5.51 8.48
C LYS A 42 11.31 6.14 8.59
N THR A 43 10.26 5.41 8.17
CA THR A 43 8.89 5.88 8.20
C THR A 43 8.36 5.85 9.63
N SER A 44 8.36 6.99 10.30
CA SER A 44 7.70 7.15 11.60
C SER A 44 6.23 7.45 11.40
N ILE A 45 5.35 6.56 11.88
CA ILE A 45 3.90 6.72 11.78
C ILE A 45 3.29 6.88 13.18
N ASN A 46 2.58 7.98 13.38
CA ASN A 46 1.80 8.19 14.59
C ASN A 46 0.46 7.45 14.50
N PRO A 47 -0.10 6.95 15.63
CA PRO A 47 -1.38 6.24 15.62
C PRO A 47 -2.55 7.08 15.07
N LYS A 48 -2.50 8.41 15.29
CA LYS A 48 -3.49 9.36 14.77
C LYS A 48 -3.48 9.39 13.23
N ASP A 49 -2.30 9.58 12.65
CA ASP A 49 -2.09 9.61 11.20
C ASP A 49 -2.46 8.27 10.56
N TYR A 50 -2.12 7.16 11.22
CA TYR A 50 -2.53 5.83 10.78
C TYR A 50 -4.06 5.70 10.68
N THR A 51 -4.77 6.15 11.72
CA THR A 51 -6.23 6.06 11.78
C THR A 51 -6.88 6.87 10.66
N ILE A 52 -6.41 8.11 10.44
CA ILE A 52 -6.91 8.97 9.36
C ILE A 52 -6.63 8.34 7.99
N ALA A 53 -5.46 7.74 7.81
CA ALA A 53 -5.12 7.05 6.56
C ALA A 53 -6.07 5.88 6.28
N VAL A 54 -6.39 5.08 7.31
CA VAL A 54 -7.34 3.97 7.21
C VAL A 54 -8.75 4.46 6.85
N GLU A 55 -9.24 5.52 7.50
CA GLU A 55 -10.55 6.13 7.22
C GLU A 55 -10.65 6.64 5.77
N LYS A 56 -9.54 7.13 5.22
CA LYS A 56 -9.45 7.58 3.82
C LYS A 56 -9.14 6.47 2.81
N ASN A 57 -9.22 5.22 3.23
CA ASN A 57 -8.88 4.05 2.42
C ASN A 57 -7.50 4.18 1.76
N ILE A 58 -6.53 4.76 2.48
CA ILE A 58 -5.12 4.72 2.09
C ILE A 58 -4.53 3.41 2.61
N TYR A 59 -3.75 2.74 1.78
CA TYR A 59 -3.15 1.45 2.10
C TYR A 59 -1.67 1.61 2.43
N PHE A 60 -1.19 0.83 3.39
CA PHE A 60 0.22 0.77 3.75
C PHE A 60 0.84 -0.42 3.03
N GLU A 61 2.00 -0.24 2.40
CA GLU A 61 2.73 -1.30 1.73
C GLU A 61 3.94 -1.72 2.57
N ILE A 62 4.10 -3.04 2.76
CA ILE A 62 5.37 -3.67 3.16
C ILE A 62 5.85 -4.56 2.02
N SER A 63 7.09 -4.35 1.59
CA SER A 63 7.76 -5.26 0.66
C SER A 63 8.48 -6.38 1.41
N TYR A 64 8.30 -7.63 0.99
CA TYR A 64 9.08 -8.75 1.52
C TYR A 64 10.43 -8.95 0.83
N GLY A 65 10.67 -8.32 -0.32
CA GLY A 65 11.92 -8.45 -1.09
C GLY A 65 13.16 -8.29 -0.21
N PRO A 66 13.26 -7.23 0.62
CA PRO A 66 14.39 -7.04 1.54
C PRO A 66 14.67 -8.25 2.44
N MET A 67 13.66 -9.04 2.83
CA MET A 67 13.82 -10.19 3.73
C MET A 67 14.60 -11.35 3.10
N LEU A 68 14.65 -11.42 1.77
CA LEU A 68 15.30 -12.49 1.02
C LEU A 68 16.82 -12.30 0.93
N PHE A 69 17.32 -11.08 1.05
CA PHE A 69 18.73 -10.75 0.79
C PHE A 69 19.66 -11.01 1.97
N ASN A 70 19.40 -10.39 3.13
CA ASN A 70 20.27 -10.51 4.29
C ASN A 70 19.46 -10.56 5.61
N SER A 71 20.12 -10.96 6.69
CA SER A 71 19.50 -11.10 8.02
C SER A 71 19.08 -9.75 8.61
N ASN A 72 19.83 -8.68 8.34
CA ASN A 72 19.57 -7.36 8.89
C ASN A 72 18.30 -6.75 8.29
N THR A 73 18.17 -6.77 6.97
CA THR A 73 16.98 -6.30 6.25
C THR A 73 15.75 -7.15 6.54
N ARG A 74 15.94 -8.43 6.86
CA ARG A 74 14.88 -9.29 7.37
C ARG A 74 14.41 -8.83 8.73
N GLN A 75 15.31 -8.61 9.69
CA GLN A 75 14.99 -8.10 11.01
C GLN A 75 14.31 -6.73 10.92
N ASP A 76 14.80 -5.85 10.07
CA ASP A 76 14.19 -4.55 9.79
C ASP A 76 12.75 -4.69 9.33
N THR A 77 12.47 -5.60 8.38
CA THR A 77 11.11 -5.81 7.88
C THR A 77 10.18 -6.34 8.99
N PHE A 78 10.68 -7.19 9.88
CA PHE A 78 9.95 -7.62 11.08
C PHE A 78 9.65 -6.45 12.02
N THR A 79 10.64 -5.60 12.29
CA THR A 79 10.47 -4.42 13.14
C THR A 79 9.46 -3.45 12.53
N LEU A 80 9.49 -3.24 11.22
CA LEU A 80 8.53 -2.41 10.52
C LEU A 80 7.10 -2.96 10.62
N ALA A 81 6.92 -4.27 10.36
CA ALA A 81 5.61 -4.91 10.49
C ALA A 81 5.06 -4.81 11.91
N HIS A 82 5.93 -5.00 12.91
CA HIS A 82 5.58 -4.85 14.31
C HIS A 82 5.18 -3.41 14.65
N LEU A 83 5.89 -2.41 14.11
CA LEU A 83 5.55 -1.00 14.28
C LEU A 83 4.16 -0.70 13.72
N LEU A 84 3.84 -1.14 12.50
CA LEU A 84 2.50 -0.94 11.91
C LEU A 84 1.41 -1.65 12.72
N TYR A 85 1.72 -2.81 13.31
CA TYR A 85 0.80 -3.50 14.22
C TYR A 85 0.56 -2.69 15.50
N ILE A 86 1.60 -2.18 16.16
CA ILE A 86 1.45 -1.36 17.37
C ILE A 86 0.63 -0.10 17.08
N LYS A 87 0.96 0.60 15.98
CA LYS A 87 0.37 1.91 15.66
C LYS A 87 -1.05 1.82 15.12
N GLY A 88 -1.38 0.77 14.37
CA GLY A 88 -2.61 0.70 13.59
C GLY A 88 -3.23 -0.68 13.43
N LYS A 89 -2.73 -1.68 14.17
CA LYS A 89 -3.21 -3.08 14.13
C LYS A 89 -3.19 -3.70 12.73
N SER A 90 -2.24 -3.25 11.89
CA SER A 90 -2.05 -3.74 10.51
C SER A 90 -3.31 -3.66 9.64
N LYS A 91 -4.17 -2.66 9.91
CA LYS A 91 -5.33 -2.33 9.05
C LYS A 91 -4.84 -1.72 7.74
N ASN A 92 -5.51 -2.04 6.64
CA ASN A 92 -5.17 -1.58 5.29
C ASN A 92 -3.71 -1.86 4.85
N LEU A 93 -3.10 -2.93 5.36
CA LEU A 93 -1.76 -3.36 4.93
C LEU A 93 -1.82 -4.21 3.65
N ILE A 94 -0.93 -3.94 2.69
CA ILE A 94 -0.65 -4.71 1.49
C ILE A 94 0.77 -5.27 1.59
N ILE A 95 0.94 -6.53 1.18
CA ILE A 95 2.27 -7.15 1.08
C ILE A 95 2.64 -7.23 -0.39
N THR A 96 3.83 -6.72 -0.74
CA THR A 96 4.35 -6.72 -2.11
C THR A 96 5.69 -7.42 -2.18
N SER A 97 6.09 -7.84 -3.39
CA SER A 97 7.37 -8.50 -3.58
C SER A 97 8.54 -7.53 -3.58
N GLY A 98 8.37 -6.29 -4.06
CA GLY A 98 9.47 -5.37 -4.36
C GLY A 98 10.60 -6.01 -5.18
N ALA A 99 10.26 -7.04 -5.96
CA ALA A 99 11.22 -7.90 -6.63
C ALA A 99 11.89 -7.14 -7.79
N ALA A 100 13.22 -7.11 -7.80
CA ALA A 100 14.01 -6.67 -8.94
C ALA A 100 14.23 -7.83 -9.94
N ASN A 101 14.30 -9.07 -9.44
CA ASN A 101 14.52 -10.27 -10.25
C ASN A 101 13.31 -11.20 -10.22
N LYS A 102 13.11 -11.96 -11.30
CA LYS A 102 12.06 -12.98 -11.40
C LYS A 102 12.13 -14.03 -10.27
N LEU A 103 13.35 -14.35 -9.82
CA LEU A 103 13.60 -15.35 -8.77
C LEU A 103 13.17 -14.88 -7.37
N ASP A 104 12.92 -13.59 -7.18
CA ASP A 104 12.51 -13.03 -5.89
C ASP A 104 10.99 -13.15 -5.68
N ILE A 105 10.23 -13.50 -6.71
CA ILE A 105 8.77 -13.67 -6.64
C ILE A 105 8.42 -14.98 -5.91
N ARG A 106 7.39 -14.95 -5.06
CA ARG A 106 6.87 -16.10 -4.30
C ARG A 106 5.40 -16.39 -4.64
N ASN A 107 4.96 -17.62 -4.39
CA ASN A 107 3.57 -18.02 -4.57
C ASN A 107 2.67 -17.19 -3.61
N PRO A 108 1.48 -16.75 -4.04
CA PRO A 108 0.51 -16.09 -3.17
C PRO A 108 0.32 -16.75 -1.79
N HIS A 109 0.24 -18.09 -1.71
CA HIS A 109 0.08 -18.79 -0.44
C HIS A 109 1.30 -18.67 0.48
N ASP A 110 2.51 -18.65 -0.07
CA ASP A 110 3.74 -18.42 0.70
C ASP A 110 3.76 -17.00 1.26
N VAL A 111 3.31 -16.02 0.47
CA VAL A 111 3.18 -14.63 0.91
C VAL A 111 2.11 -14.50 2.00
N MET A 112 1.00 -15.24 1.91
CA MET A 112 0.01 -15.29 3.00
C MET A 112 0.58 -15.89 4.29
N ASN A 113 1.39 -16.94 4.19
CA ASN A 113 2.05 -17.52 5.35
C ASN A 113 3.07 -16.55 5.94
N LEU A 114 3.82 -15.84 5.10
CA LEU A 114 4.72 -14.77 5.52
C LEU A 114 3.98 -13.65 6.24
N GLY A 115 2.79 -13.26 5.79
CA GLY A 115 1.99 -12.25 6.50
C GLY A 115 1.63 -12.67 7.93
N ILE A 116 1.41 -13.97 8.18
CA ILE A 116 1.19 -14.47 9.55
C ILE A 116 2.47 -14.30 10.39
N LEU A 117 3.62 -14.61 9.80
CA LEU A 117 4.93 -14.42 10.43
C LEU A 117 5.22 -12.93 10.74
N LEU A 118 4.74 -12.01 9.90
CA LEU A 118 4.78 -10.56 10.12
C LEU A 118 3.76 -10.05 11.16
N GLY A 119 3.02 -10.93 11.82
CA GLY A 119 2.09 -10.58 12.90
C GLY A 119 0.68 -10.21 12.43
N LEU A 120 0.31 -10.49 11.18
CA LEU A 120 -1.07 -10.36 10.72
C LEU A 120 -1.91 -11.59 11.12
N SER A 121 -3.21 -11.39 11.36
CA SER A 121 -4.12 -12.53 11.46
C SER A 121 -4.26 -13.23 10.11
N ARG A 122 -4.65 -14.52 10.10
CA ARG A 122 -4.88 -15.28 8.86
C ARG A 122 -5.79 -14.54 7.89
N LYS A 123 -6.89 -13.97 8.38
CA LYS A 123 -7.82 -13.15 7.58
C LYS A 123 -7.13 -11.91 6.98
N GLN A 124 -6.41 -11.15 7.82
CA GLN A 124 -5.72 -9.95 7.35
C GLN A 124 -4.62 -10.28 6.34
N SER A 125 -3.90 -11.38 6.54
CA SER A 125 -2.86 -11.84 5.63
C SER A 125 -3.43 -12.20 4.26
N THR A 126 -4.48 -13.01 4.20
CA THR A 126 -5.17 -13.30 2.93
C THR A 126 -5.69 -12.02 2.26
N GLN A 127 -6.30 -11.11 3.03
CA GLN A 127 -6.80 -9.83 2.51
C GLN A 127 -5.69 -8.91 1.98
N SER A 128 -4.47 -9.01 2.53
CA SER A 128 -3.33 -8.16 2.16
C SER A 128 -2.86 -8.33 0.72
N ILE A 129 -3.10 -9.49 0.11
CA ILE A 129 -2.75 -9.76 -1.29
C ILE A 129 -3.96 -9.92 -2.20
N THR A 130 -5.18 -9.87 -1.66
CA THR A 130 -6.43 -10.05 -2.41
C THR A 130 -7.31 -8.79 -2.34
N GLN A 131 -8.23 -8.73 -1.39
CA GLN A 131 -9.27 -7.70 -1.30
C GLN A 131 -8.68 -6.28 -1.18
N ARG A 132 -7.61 -6.09 -0.41
CA ARG A 132 -7.00 -4.76 -0.21
C ARG A 132 -6.36 -4.23 -1.51
N CYS A 133 -5.72 -5.11 -2.28
CA CYS A 133 -5.19 -4.77 -3.60
C CYS A 133 -6.32 -4.37 -4.55
N TYR A 134 -7.41 -5.13 -4.58
CA TYR A 134 -8.60 -4.80 -5.38
C TYR A 134 -9.21 -3.45 -4.99
N SER A 135 -9.42 -3.21 -3.69
CA SER A 135 -9.95 -1.94 -3.19
C SER A 135 -9.05 -0.76 -3.52
N THR A 136 -7.72 -0.95 -3.54
CA THR A 136 -6.76 0.09 -3.96
C THR A 136 -6.96 0.45 -5.43
N ILE A 137 -7.09 -0.55 -6.31
CA ILE A 137 -7.35 -0.34 -7.73
C ILE A 137 -8.69 0.40 -7.91
N LEU A 138 -9.74 -0.03 -7.21
CA LEU A 138 -11.07 0.58 -7.29
C LEU A 138 -11.04 2.06 -6.84
N LYS A 139 -10.36 2.36 -5.73
CA LYS A 139 -10.16 3.73 -5.25
C LYS A 139 -9.44 4.59 -6.31
N SER A 140 -8.36 4.06 -6.87
CA SER A 140 -7.56 4.75 -7.88
C SER A 140 -8.37 5.07 -9.14
N TYR A 141 -9.30 4.18 -9.50
CA TYR A 141 -10.22 4.36 -10.61
C TYR A 141 -11.27 5.44 -10.31
N GLY A 142 -11.87 5.40 -9.11
CA GLY A 142 -12.79 6.43 -8.63
C GLY A 142 -12.17 7.83 -8.63
N ARG A 143 -10.89 7.95 -8.29
CA ARG A 143 -10.14 9.21 -8.36
C ARG A 143 -10.07 9.80 -9.78
N LYS A 144 -9.94 8.97 -10.81
CA LYS A 144 -9.90 9.43 -12.22
C LYS A 144 -11.28 9.85 -12.75
N LEU A 145 -12.32 9.19 -12.28
CA LEU A 145 -13.70 9.41 -12.74
C LEU A 145 -14.44 10.50 -11.97
N GLY A 146 -13.93 10.92 -10.81
CA GLY A 146 -14.59 11.87 -9.93
C GLY A 146 -15.77 11.23 -9.19
N LYS A 147 -16.76 12.04 -8.80
CA LYS A 147 -17.94 11.61 -8.02
C LYS A 147 -19.00 10.88 -8.87
N SER A 148 -18.58 10.09 -9.85
CA SER A 148 -19.50 9.29 -10.66
C SER A 148 -19.80 7.95 -9.99
N ALA A 149 -21.08 7.61 -9.84
CA ALA A 149 -21.50 6.35 -9.25
C ALA A 149 -21.26 5.14 -10.18
N ILE A 150 -21.32 5.37 -11.50
CA ILE A 150 -21.21 4.33 -12.53
C ILE A 150 -20.42 4.91 -13.70
N HIS A 151 -19.48 4.14 -14.24
CA HIS A 151 -18.79 4.49 -15.48
C HIS A 151 -18.90 3.34 -16.48
N LEU A 152 -19.64 3.59 -17.55
CA LEU A 152 -19.86 2.65 -18.64
C LEU A 152 -18.82 2.89 -19.72
N LYS A 153 -18.05 1.85 -20.05
CA LYS A 153 -17.14 1.86 -21.19
C LYS A 153 -17.71 0.94 -22.27
N PRO A 154 -18.03 1.44 -23.47
CA PRO A 154 -18.45 0.57 -24.57
C PRO A 154 -17.32 -0.40 -24.89
N VAL A 155 -17.67 -1.68 -25.05
CA VAL A 155 -16.72 -2.72 -25.46
C VAL A 155 -16.57 -2.61 -26.97
N ASN A 156 -15.46 -2.04 -27.43
CA ASN A 156 -15.12 -2.04 -28.85
C ASN A 156 -14.50 -3.42 -29.16
N ASN A 157 -15.30 -4.30 -29.77
CA ASN A 157 -14.82 -5.55 -30.36
C ASN A 157 -14.08 -5.25 -31.66
N ASN A 158 -12.92 -4.60 -31.58
CA ASN A 158 -12.00 -4.56 -32.70
C ASN A 158 -11.13 -5.81 -32.60
N THR A 159 -11.42 -6.76 -33.49
CA THR A 159 -10.60 -7.93 -33.83
C THR A 159 -9.15 -7.57 -34.07
#